data_AF-A0A081BRI7-F1
#
_entry.id   AF-A0A081BRI7-F1
#
_cell.length_a   1.000
_cell.length_b   1.000
_cell.length_c   1.000
_cell.angle_alpha   90.00
_cell.angle_beta   90.00
_cell.angle_gamma   90.00
#
_symmetry.space_group_name_H-M   'P 1'
#
loop_
_entity.id
_entity.type
_entity.pdbx_description
1 polymer ?
#
loop_
_entity_poly.entity_id
_entity_poly.type
_entity_poly.pdbx_seq_one_letter_code
_entity_poly.pdbx_strand_id
1 'polypeptide(L)'
;MKISFENHGDQVTFRLSEFEPKDEDVFKMCYYQQDGKSYIKRFSKDIPRLAAIQEYYRQHAEEMFSQLGYFRPIPWENALREFAQRIDGSGIDWWLTGSCAACIRGIPLNPHDVDIMVNGRDIERIRDLFADVTIEPIIDTNGWLTKDFGVLFLHARIDIASDPSSSLDDPEPVDCGPYAKAHLEEVAWNGLTIRVPPLRLQHYVNLKRGRIERANLIETHL
;
A
#
# COMPACT_ATOMS: atom_id res chain seq x y z
N MET A 1 -8.56 -13.11 15.55
CA MET A 1 -7.31 -12.46 16.04
C MET A 1 -7.64 -11.45 17.13
N LYS A 2 -6.78 -11.29 18.16
CA LYS A 2 -6.94 -10.26 19.20
C LYS A 2 -6.05 -9.05 18.95
N ILE A 3 -6.63 -7.86 19.07
CA ILE A 3 -5.96 -6.57 18.86
C ILE A 3 -5.93 -5.80 20.17
N SER A 4 -4.75 -5.32 20.56
CA SER A 4 -4.57 -4.42 21.70
C SER A 4 -3.62 -3.27 21.39
N PHE A 5 -3.74 -2.19 22.16
CA PHE A 5 -2.87 -1.04 22.05
C PHE A 5 -2.23 -0.74 23.40
N GLU A 6 -0.93 -0.53 23.39
CA GLU A 6 -0.14 -0.28 24.59
C GLU A 6 0.65 1.01 24.44
N ASN A 7 0.56 1.86 25.43
CA ASN A 7 1.26 3.14 25.47
C ASN A 7 2.58 2.99 26.22
N HIS A 8 3.71 3.25 25.56
CA HIS A 8 5.06 3.17 26.14
C HIS A 8 5.85 4.43 25.80
N GLY A 9 6.15 5.27 26.79
CA GLY A 9 6.87 6.53 26.55
C GLY A 9 6.11 7.45 25.58
N ASP A 10 6.76 7.85 24.50
CA ASP A 10 6.24 8.63 23.37
C ASP A 10 5.62 7.77 22.25
N GLN A 11 5.59 6.44 22.42
CA GLN A 11 5.12 5.49 21.41
C GLN A 11 3.85 4.75 21.81
N VAL A 12 3.08 4.37 20.81
CA VAL A 12 1.97 3.44 20.91
C VAL A 12 2.28 2.18 20.12
N THR A 13 2.10 1.03 20.76
CA THR A 13 2.28 -0.30 20.17
C THR A 13 0.93 -0.84 19.75
N PHE A 14 0.78 -1.15 18.46
CA PHE A 14 -0.32 -1.94 17.92
C PHE A 14 0.09 -3.40 18.03
N ARG A 15 -0.64 -4.20 18.82
CA ARG A 15 -0.31 -5.60 19.09
C ARG A 15 -1.38 -6.53 18.56
N LEU A 16 -0.91 -7.56 17.85
CA LEU A 16 -1.69 -8.69 17.36
C LEU A 16 -1.30 -9.93 18.17
N SER A 17 -2.29 -10.56 18.79
CA SER A 17 -2.14 -11.81 19.55
C SER A 17 -3.30 -12.75 19.25
N GLU A 18 -3.24 -14.00 19.73
CA GLU A 18 -4.35 -14.97 19.60
C GLU A 18 -4.84 -15.08 18.14
N PHE A 19 -3.89 -15.20 17.20
CA PHE A 19 -4.10 -15.36 15.76
C PHE A 19 -3.84 -16.80 15.30
N GLU A 20 -4.21 -17.13 14.08
CA GLU A 20 -3.96 -18.45 13.49
C GLU A 20 -2.56 -18.49 12.86
N PRO A 21 -1.87 -19.65 12.84
CA PRO A 21 -0.52 -19.75 12.24
C PRO A 21 -0.43 -19.27 10.79
N LYS A 22 -1.53 -19.34 10.04
CA LYS A 22 -1.60 -18.85 8.65
C LYS A 22 -1.41 -17.33 8.52
N ASP A 23 -1.67 -16.58 9.59
CA ASP A 23 -1.63 -15.11 9.58
C ASP A 23 -0.19 -14.58 9.72
N GLU A 24 0.75 -15.41 10.20
CA GLU A 24 2.12 -14.98 10.49
C GLU A 24 2.87 -14.42 9.28
N ASP A 25 2.74 -15.08 8.13
CA ASP A 25 3.41 -14.64 6.91
C ASP A 25 2.84 -13.31 6.39
N VAL A 26 1.55 -13.08 6.62
CA VAL A 26 0.88 -11.81 6.32
C VAL A 26 1.41 -10.68 7.21
N PHE A 27 1.59 -10.93 8.51
CA PHE A 27 2.14 -9.93 9.43
C PHE A 27 3.58 -9.56 9.09
N LYS A 28 4.42 -10.56 8.75
CA LYS A 28 5.80 -10.33 8.30
C LYS A 28 5.84 -9.51 7.01
N MET A 29 4.96 -9.81 6.06
CA MET A 29 4.83 -9.03 4.82
C MET A 29 4.49 -7.56 5.10
N CYS A 30 3.71 -7.28 6.15
CA CYS A 30 3.34 -5.92 6.58
C CYS A 30 4.36 -5.26 7.54
N TYR A 31 5.55 -5.87 7.69
CA TYR A 31 6.64 -5.42 8.56
C TYR A 31 6.30 -5.36 10.05
N TYR A 32 5.37 -6.18 10.51
CA TYR A 32 5.19 -6.36 11.95
C TYR A 32 6.36 -7.15 12.53
N GLN A 33 6.86 -6.71 13.68
CA GLN A 33 7.96 -7.35 14.38
C GLN A 33 7.42 -8.42 15.32
N GLN A 34 8.07 -9.58 15.37
CA GLN A 34 7.72 -10.62 16.33
C GLN A 34 8.12 -10.19 17.75
N ASP A 35 7.20 -10.34 18.69
CA ASP A 35 7.37 -10.06 20.11
C ASP A 35 6.75 -11.21 20.93
N GLY A 36 7.59 -12.21 21.23
CA GLY A 36 7.14 -13.47 21.86
C GLY A 36 6.12 -14.21 20.99
N LYS A 37 4.89 -14.36 21.50
CA LYS A 37 3.75 -14.99 20.80
C LYS A 37 2.85 -13.97 20.09
N SER A 38 3.33 -12.76 19.89
CA SER A 38 2.59 -11.65 19.30
C SER A 38 3.38 -11.02 18.17
N TYR A 39 2.69 -10.23 17.35
CA TYR A 39 3.28 -9.37 16.34
C TYR A 39 2.93 -7.92 16.67
N ILE A 40 3.89 -7.02 16.51
CA ILE A 40 3.74 -5.62 16.90
C ILE A 40 4.20 -4.66 15.83
N LYS A 41 3.56 -3.50 15.78
CA LYS A 41 4.03 -2.32 15.05
C LYS A 41 3.93 -1.11 15.97
N ARG A 42 4.94 -0.24 15.93
CA ARG A 42 5.04 0.91 16.84
C ARG A 42 4.92 2.20 16.05
N PHE A 43 4.23 3.16 16.64
CA PHE A 43 3.98 4.48 16.07
C PHE A 43 4.17 5.55 17.15
N SER A 44 4.42 6.80 16.75
CA SER A 44 4.41 7.92 17.71
C SER A 44 2.99 8.15 18.26
N LYS A 45 2.89 8.60 19.52
CA LYS A 45 1.62 9.02 20.13
C LYS A 45 1.11 10.36 19.60
N ASP A 46 2.00 11.17 19.04
CA ASP A 46 1.67 12.52 18.55
C ASP A 46 1.01 12.50 17.17
N ILE A 47 0.72 11.30 16.65
CA ILE A 47 0.05 11.12 15.38
C ILE A 47 -1.37 11.71 15.44
N PRO A 48 -1.73 12.59 14.49
CA PRO A 48 -3.08 13.12 14.41
C PRO A 48 -4.12 12.01 14.33
N ARG A 49 -5.22 12.18 15.06
CA ARG A 49 -6.38 11.27 15.05
C ARG A 49 -6.06 9.83 15.44
N LEU A 50 -4.99 9.60 16.22
CA LEU A 50 -4.58 8.25 16.66
C LEU A 50 -5.73 7.41 17.24
N ALA A 51 -6.59 8.00 18.07
CA ALA A 51 -7.74 7.28 18.64
C ALA A 51 -8.73 6.77 17.57
N ALA A 52 -8.98 7.55 16.52
CA ALA A 52 -9.84 7.15 15.41
C ALA A 52 -9.17 6.04 14.58
N ILE A 53 -7.87 6.15 14.31
CA ILE A 53 -7.08 5.11 13.62
C ILE A 53 -7.12 3.80 14.41
N GLN A 54 -6.92 3.84 15.73
CA GLN A 54 -6.99 2.65 16.58
C GLN A 54 -8.37 1.99 16.54
N GLU A 55 -9.44 2.78 16.59
CA GLU A 55 -10.79 2.25 16.51
C GLU A 55 -11.07 1.63 15.14
N TYR A 56 -10.70 2.31 14.06
CA TYR A 56 -10.82 1.77 12.71
C TYR A 56 -10.00 0.48 12.53
N TYR A 57 -8.78 0.45 13.08
CA TYR A 57 -7.93 -0.73 13.09
C TYR A 57 -8.58 -1.91 13.82
N ARG A 58 -9.19 -1.69 15.01
CA ARG A 58 -9.92 -2.77 15.73
C ARG A 58 -11.02 -3.39 14.88
N GLN A 59 -11.72 -2.57 14.10
CA GLN A 59 -12.87 -3.00 13.32
C GLN A 59 -12.46 -3.73 12.03
N HIS A 60 -11.34 -3.35 11.43
CA HIS A 60 -11.03 -3.74 10.05
C HIS A 60 -9.75 -4.54 9.85
N ALA A 61 -8.80 -4.54 10.80
CA ALA A 61 -7.50 -5.19 10.57
C ALA A 61 -7.60 -6.69 10.29
N GLU A 62 -8.52 -7.40 10.94
CA GLU A 62 -8.72 -8.84 10.68
C GLU A 62 -9.19 -9.12 9.25
N GLU A 63 -10.07 -8.27 8.71
CA GLU A 63 -10.48 -8.37 7.32
C GLU A 63 -9.32 -8.02 6.37
N MET A 64 -8.62 -6.92 6.63
CA MET A 64 -7.45 -6.52 5.85
C MET A 64 -6.40 -7.64 5.77
N PHE A 65 -6.04 -8.27 6.88
CA PHE A 65 -5.08 -9.37 6.88
C PHE A 65 -5.64 -10.63 6.23
N SER A 66 -6.94 -10.92 6.37
CA SER A 66 -7.58 -12.02 5.68
C SER A 66 -7.53 -11.87 4.16
N GLN A 67 -7.70 -10.63 3.67
CA GLN A 67 -7.56 -10.30 2.25
C GLN A 67 -6.11 -10.45 1.79
N LEU A 68 -5.15 -9.86 2.51
CA LEU A 68 -3.72 -9.96 2.16
C LEU A 68 -3.19 -11.40 2.11
N GLY A 69 -3.72 -12.28 2.97
CA GLY A 69 -3.42 -13.71 2.95
C GLY A 69 -4.18 -14.52 1.88
N TYR A 70 -5.00 -13.88 1.05
CA TYR A 70 -5.92 -14.51 0.10
C TYR A 70 -6.93 -15.48 0.73
N PHE A 71 -7.17 -15.36 2.05
CA PHE A 71 -8.20 -16.12 2.75
C PHE A 71 -9.60 -15.56 2.48
N ARG A 72 -9.67 -14.32 1.99
CA ARG A 72 -10.87 -13.66 1.48
C ARG A 72 -10.60 -12.98 0.14
N PRO A 73 -11.64 -12.81 -0.71
CA PRO A 73 -11.51 -12.03 -1.94
C PRO A 73 -11.04 -10.61 -1.67
N ILE A 74 -10.26 -10.07 -2.60
CA ILE A 74 -9.65 -8.74 -2.49
C ILE A 74 -10.35 -7.83 -3.50
N PRO A 75 -11.29 -6.97 -3.07
CA PRO A 75 -12.06 -6.11 -3.97
C PRO A 75 -11.26 -4.87 -4.40
N TRP A 76 -10.06 -5.08 -4.96
CA TRP A 76 -9.12 -4.01 -5.31
C TRP A 76 -9.69 -3.02 -6.33
N GLU A 77 -10.57 -3.45 -7.23
CA GLU A 77 -11.25 -2.55 -8.18
C GLU A 77 -12.17 -1.55 -7.47
N ASN A 78 -12.89 -2.00 -6.43
CA ASN A 78 -13.74 -1.11 -5.63
C ASN A 78 -12.88 -0.15 -4.82
N ALA A 79 -11.77 -0.64 -4.24
CA ALA A 79 -10.81 0.17 -3.52
C ALA A 79 -10.21 1.28 -4.39
N LEU A 80 -9.72 0.93 -5.59
CA LEU A 80 -9.14 1.87 -6.54
C LEU A 80 -10.17 2.89 -7.04
N ARG A 81 -11.41 2.44 -7.33
CA ARG A 81 -12.49 3.32 -7.78
C ARG A 81 -12.86 4.32 -6.69
N GLU A 82 -13.06 3.89 -5.46
CA GLU A 82 -13.43 4.79 -4.37
C GLU A 82 -12.27 5.73 -4.02
N PHE A 83 -11.03 5.25 -4.02
CA PHE A 83 -9.85 6.10 -3.87
C PHE A 83 -9.82 7.21 -4.93
N ALA A 84 -9.96 6.85 -6.21
CA ALA A 84 -9.97 7.80 -7.31
C ALA A 84 -11.13 8.82 -7.19
N GLN A 85 -12.31 8.39 -6.75
CA GLN A 85 -13.45 9.28 -6.52
C GLN A 85 -13.22 10.27 -5.37
N ARG A 86 -12.64 9.81 -4.25
CA ARG A 86 -12.36 10.68 -3.10
C ARG A 86 -11.27 11.71 -3.40
N ILE A 87 -10.25 11.33 -4.18
CA ILE A 87 -9.13 12.22 -4.53
C ILE A 87 -9.43 13.14 -5.71
N ASP A 88 -10.49 12.87 -6.48
CA ASP A 88 -10.88 13.72 -7.61
C ASP A 88 -11.20 15.15 -7.17
N GLY A 89 -10.84 16.13 -7.99
CA GLY A 89 -11.00 17.55 -7.68
C GLY A 89 -10.11 18.09 -6.54
N SER A 90 -9.37 17.23 -5.83
CA SER A 90 -8.43 17.68 -4.80
C SER A 90 -7.19 18.36 -5.40
N GLY A 91 -6.87 18.14 -6.69
CA GLY A 91 -5.63 18.63 -7.28
C GLY A 91 -4.37 17.98 -6.69
N ILE A 92 -4.51 16.85 -5.99
CA ILE A 92 -3.40 16.00 -5.59
C ILE A 92 -2.97 15.14 -6.77
N ASP A 93 -1.68 15.20 -7.06
CA ASP A 93 -1.06 14.47 -8.14
C ASP A 93 -0.66 13.06 -7.65
N TRP A 94 -1.26 12.02 -8.22
CA TRP A 94 -1.04 10.63 -7.83
C TRP A 94 -0.90 9.68 -9.02
N TRP A 95 -0.30 8.51 -8.80
CA TRP A 95 -0.19 7.45 -9.80
C TRP A 95 -0.23 6.07 -9.16
N LEU A 96 -0.69 5.09 -9.94
CA LEU A 96 -0.86 3.70 -9.53
C LEU A 96 0.39 2.90 -9.91
N THR A 97 0.87 2.04 -9.02
CA THR A 97 1.97 1.11 -9.29
C THR A 97 1.60 -0.33 -8.87
N GLY A 98 2.58 -1.23 -8.87
CA GLY A 98 2.42 -2.61 -8.43
C GLY A 98 1.45 -3.41 -9.30
N SER A 99 0.86 -4.47 -8.72
CA SER A 99 0.00 -5.41 -9.49
C SER A 99 -1.22 -4.75 -10.10
N CYS A 100 -1.83 -3.80 -9.39
CA CYS A 100 -3.03 -3.12 -9.88
C CYS A 100 -2.74 -2.34 -11.17
N ALA A 101 -1.55 -1.75 -11.30
CA ALA A 101 -1.14 -1.04 -12.53
C ALA A 101 -1.07 -1.96 -13.77
N ALA A 102 -0.72 -3.23 -13.60
CA ALA A 102 -0.80 -4.24 -14.66
C ALA A 102 -2.26 -4.68 -14.90
N CYS A 103 -3.03 -4.92 -13.84
CA CYS A 103 -4.42 -5.38 -13.95
C CYS A 103 -5.32 -4.40 -14.71
N ILE A 104 -5.16 -3.10 -14.51
CA ILE A 104 -5.98 -2.11 -15.24
C ILE A 104 -5.71 -2.10 -16.76
N ARG A 105 -4.62 -2.75 -17.22
CA ARG A 105 -4.31 -2.98 -18.64
C ARG A 105 -4.92 -4.27 -19.20
N GLY A 106 -5.69 -5.00 -18.40
CA GLY A 106 -6.28 -6.29 -18.77
C GLY A 106 -5.42 -7.51 -18.46
N ILE A 107 -4.26 -7.33 -17.81
CA ILE A 107 -3.37 -8.43 -17.47
C ILE A 107 -3.95 -9.21 -16.28
N PRO A 108 -4.19 -10.53 -16.38
CA PRO A 108 -4.88 -11.31 -15.36
C PRO A 108 -3.95 -11.69 -14.20
N LEU A 109 -3.51 -10.69 -13.42
CA LEU A 109 -2.81 -10.91 -12.16
C LEU A 109 -3.79 -10.92 -10.98
N ASN A 110 -3.32 -11.38 -9.83
CA ASN A 110 -4.04 -11.33 -8.56
C ASN A 110 -3.33 -10.34 -7.61
N PRO A 111 -3.79 -9.08 -7.50
CA PRO A 111 -3.24 -8.11 -6.55
C PRO A 111 -3.53 -8.50 -5.10
N HIS A 112 -2.64 -8.15 -4.17
CA HIS A 112 -2.87 -8.27 -2.73
C HIS A 112 -3.40 -6.97 -2.10
N ASP A 113 -3.09 -5.86 -2.75
CA ASP A 113 -3.35 -4.48 -2.33
C ASP A 113 -3.33 -3.54 -3.55
N VAL A 114 -3.57 -2.25 -3.28
CA VAL A 114 -3.47 -1.14 -4.24
C VAL A 114 -2.30 -0.25 -3.82
N ASP A 115 -1.27 -0.15 -4.69
CA ASP A 115 -0.10 0.69 -4.44
C ASP A 115 -0.27 2.09 -5.07
N ILE A 116 -0.32 3.12 -4.25
CA ILE A 116 -0.50 4.51 -4.70
C ILE A 116 0.71 5.36 -4.31
N MET A 117 1.21 6.08 -5.30
CA MET A 117 2.28 7.06 -5.13
C MET A 117 1.74 8.48 -5.23
N VAL A 118 2.17 9.35 -4.32
CA VAL A 118 1.84 10.78 -4.27
C VAL A 118 3.08 11.65 -4.12
N ASN A 119 2.94 12.98 -4.21
CA ASN A 119 4.00 13.90 -3.82
C ASN A 119 3.99 14.14 -2.31
N GLY A 120 5.16 14.18 -1.67
CA GLY A 120 5.26 14.38 -0.22
C GLY A 120 4.68 15.71 0.27
N ARG A 121 4.65 16.72 -0.61
CA ARG A 121 4.01 18.02 -0.34
C ARG A 121 2.50 17.92 -0.08
N ASP A 122 1.86 16.86 -0.55
CA ASP A 122 0.40 16.67 -0.49
C ASP A 122 -0.02 15.74 0.67
N ILE A 123 0.93 15.24 1.48
CA ILE A 123 0.66 14.23 2.52
C ILE A 123 -0.32 14.71 3.59
N GLU A 124 -0.23 15.96 4.06
CA GLU A 124 -1.21 16.47 5.03
C GLU A 124 -2.63 16.45 4.46
N ARG A 125 -2.77 16.77 3.17
CA ARG A 125 -4.07 16.75 2.49
C ARG A 125 -4.60 15.33 2.31
N ILE A 126 -3.72 14.37 2.03
CA ILE A 126 -4.07 12.95 2.00
C ILE A 126 -4.53 12.48 3.38
N ARG A 127 -3.80 12.83 4.45
CA ARG A 127 -4.18 12.48 5.83
C ARG A 127 -5.56 13.03 6.20
N ASP A 128 -5.87 14.24 5.79
CA ASP A 128 -7.19 14.84 6.04
C ASP A 128 -8.29 14.19 5.20
N LEU A 129 -8.04 13.95 3.91
CA LEU A 129 -9.02 13.39 2.97
C LEU A 129 -9.42 11.94 3.30
N PHE A 130 -8.46 11.15 3.81
CA PHE A 130 -8.65 9.75 4.13
C PHE A 130 -8.57 9.46 5.63
N ALA A 131 -8.81 10.48 6.46
CA ALA A 131 -8.73 10.38 7.91
C ALA A 131 -9.65 9.30 8.51
N ASP A 132 -10.79 9.05 7.87
CA ASP A 132 -11.82 8.10 8.29
C ASP A 132 -11.50 6.64 7.94
N VAL A 133 -10.55 6.41 7.03
CA VAL A 133 -10.19 5.08 6.52
C VAL A 133 -8.69 4.75 6.66
N THR A 134 -7.95 5.61 7.36
CA THR A 134 -6.54 5.36 7.70
C THR A 134 -6.46 4.25 8.75
N ILE A 135 -5.80 3.15 8.41
CA ILE A 135 -5.64 1.99 9.30
C ILE A 135 -4.23 1.93 9.90
N GLU A 136 -3.19 2.30 9.14
CA GLU A 136 -1.87 2.59 9.69
C GLU A 136 -1.49 4.02 9.29
N PRO A 137 -1.01 4.84 10.24
CA PRO A 137 -0.77 6.25 9.99
C PRO A 137 0.31 6.46 8.93
N ILE A 138 0.08 7.46 8.08
CA ILE A 138 1.07 7.89 7.09
C ILE A 138 2.15 8.69 7.80
N ILE A 139 3.38 8.17 7.87
CA ILE A 139 4.50 8.74 8.62
C ILE A 139 5.76 8.86 7.76
N ASP A 140 6.68 9.73 8.17
CA ASP A 140 8.04 9.78 7.62
C ASP A 140 8.77 8.47 7.92
N THR A 141 9.33 7.85 6.89
CA THR A 141 10.02 6.56 6.99
C THR A 141 11.48 6.69 7.44
N ASN A 142 11.97 7.92 7.61
CA ASN A 142 13.36 8.28 7.92
C ASN A 142 14.38 7.76 6.90
N GLY A 143 14.05 7.89 5.61
CA GLY A 143 14.98 7.55 4.52
C GLY A 143 14.95 6.08 4.12
N TRP A 144 13.80 5.42 4.23
CA TRP A 144 13.57 4.12 3.59
C TRP A 144 13.41 4.29 2.06
N LEU A 145 12.61 3.44 1.41
CA LEU A 145 12.40 3.47 -0.04
C LEU A 145 11.57 4.67 -0.52
N THR A 146 10.80 5.29 0.37
CA THR A 146 9.87 6.40 0.09
C THR A 146 9.92 7.36 1.27
N LYS A 147 9.67 8.66 1.08
CA LYS A 147 9.74 9.63 2.19
C LYS A 147 8.66 9.36 3.23
N ASP A 148 7.41 9.24 2.80
CA ASP A 148 6.28 8.91 3.66
C ASP A 148 5.71 7.54 3.27
N PHE A 149 5.16 6.83 4.26
CA PHE A 149 4.42 5.59 4.05
C PHE A 149 3.30 5.46 5.08
N GLY A 150 2.14 5.00 4.64
CA GLY A 150 1.04 4.58 5.51
C GLY A 150 0.03 3.73 4.76
N VAL A 151 -1.03 3.36 5.46
CA VAL A 151 -1.99 2.36 4.97
C VAL A 151 -3.40 2.85 5.18
N LEU A 152 -4.17 2.83 4.11
CA LEU A 152 -5.62 2.97 4.16
C LEU A 152 -6.25 1.58 4.03
N PHE A 153 -7.43 1.42 4.60
CA PHE A 153 -8.27 0.27 4.30
C PHE A 153 -9.61 0.76 3.76
N LEU A 154 -9.80 0.58 2.46
CA LEU A 154 -10.96 1.07 1.73
C LEU A 154 -11.40 -0.02 0.76
N HIS A 155 -12.27 -0.92 1.22
CA HIS A 155 -12.58 -2.22 0.60
C HIS A 155 -11.40 -3.21 0.53
N ALA A 156 -10.21 -2.73 0.17
CA ALA A 156 -8.95 -3.44 0.20
C ALA A 156 -7.86 -2.55 0.82
N ARG A 157 -6.71 -3.15 1.14
CA ARG A 157 -5.52 -2.40 1.55
C ARG A 157 -5.06 -1.48 0.44
N ILE A 158 -4.81 -0.22 0.78
CA ILE A 158 -4.17 0.76 -0.11
C ILE A 158 -2.91 1.26 0.59
N ASP A 159 -1.76 1.00 -0.02
CA ASP A 159 -0.48 1.52 0.42
C ASP A 159 -0.29 2.90 -0.18
N ILE A 160 -0.12 3.90 0.69
CA ILE A 160 0.17 5.28 0.31
C ILE A 160 1.63 5.54 0.55
N ALA A 161 2.37 5.88 -0.50
CA ALA A 161 3.76 6.25 -0.40
C ALA A 161 4.07 7.58 -1.12
N SER A 162 5.08 8.29 -0.65
CA SER A 162 5.49 9.57 -1.26
C SER A 162 6.97 9.59 -1.64
N ASP A 163 7.30 10.45 -2.61
CA ASP A 163 8.67 10.84 -2.95
C ASP A 163 9.65 9.65 -2.96
N PRO A 164 9.54 8.74 -3.94
CA PRO A 164 10.37 7.54 -3.99
C PRO A 164 11.86 7.87 -4.00
N SER A 165 12.63 7.10 -3.24
CA SER A 165 14.08 7.23 -3.13
C SER A 165 14.77 6.92 -4.47
N SER A 166 15.86 7.61 -4.75
CA SER A 166 16.72 7.32 -5.92
C SER A 166 17.33 5.92 -5.89
N SER A 167 17.41 5.28 -4.73
CA SER A 167 17.87 3.88 -4.63
C SER A 167 16.94 2.89 -5.32
N LEU A 168 15.69 3.27 -5.60
CA LEU A 168 14.76 2.44 -6.37
C LEU A 168 15.14 2.35 -7.85
N ASP A 169 16.04 3.21 -8.32
CA ASP A 169 16.59 3.16 -9.67
C ASP A 169 17.98 2.50 -9.75
N ASP A 170 18.51 1.98 -8.63
CA ASP A 170 19.85 1.37 -8.53
C ASP A 170 19.74 -0.14 -8.21
N PRO A 171 20.37 -1.05 -8.99
CA PRO A 171 21.17 -0.81 -10.19
C PRO A 171 20.36 -0.52 -11.46
N GLU A 172 19.06 -0.81 -11.45
CA GLU A 172 18.17 -0.60 -12.58
C GLU A 172 16.81 -0.11 -12.06
N PRO A 173 16.14 0.80 -12.80
CA PRO A 173 14.80 1.28 -12.52
C PRO A 173 13.77 0.20 -12.18
N VAL A 174 13.02 0.42 -11.11
CA VAL A 174 11.82 -0.35 -10.76
C VAL A 174 10.54 0.45 -11.04
N ASP A 175 9.40 -0.22 -10.99
CA ASP A 175 8.08 0.32 -11.32
C ASP A 175 7.54 1.35 -10.32
N CYS A 176 8.26 1.63 -9.23
CA CYS A 176 7.88 2.58 -8.20
C CYS A 176 8.94 3.68 -7.95
N GLY A 177 10.02 3.73 -8.73
CA GLY A 177 11.13 4.67 -8.55
C GLY A 177 10.97 6.04 -9.25
N PRO A 178 11.94 6.97 -9.08
CA PRO A 178 11.96 8.25 -9.78
C PRO A 178 11.90 8.13 -11.31
N TYR A 179 12.58 7.14 -11.89
CA TYR A 179 12.50 6.87 -13.32
C TYR A 179 11.07 6.56 -13.76
N ALA A 180 10.35 5.71 -13.03
CA ALA A 180 8.95 5.40 -13.31
C ALA A 180 8.07 6.67 -13.25
N LYS A 181 8.24 7.49 -12.21
CA LYS A 181 7.52 8.77 -12.06
C LYS A 181 7.74 9.72 -13.24
N ALA A 182 8.94 9.74 -13.82
CA ALA A 182 9.27 10.59 -14.97
C ALA A 182 8.73 10.07 -16.31
N HIS A 183 8.31 8.80 -16.37
CA HIS A 183 7.90 8.12 -17.61
C HIS A 183 6.50 7.51 -17.50
N LEU A 184 5.63 8.09 -16.69
CA LEU A 184 4.27 7.57 -16.51
C LEU A 184 3.50 7.53 -17.84
N GLU A 185 2.70 6.48 -18.00
CA GLU A 185 1.79 6.27 -19.11
C GLU A 185 0.34 6.41 -18.62
N GLU A 186 -0.55 6.87 -19.48
CA GLU A 186 -1.98 6.96 -19.18
C GLU A 186 -2.73 5.73 -19.66
N VAL A 187 -3.58 5.18 -18.79
CA VAL A 187 -4.45 4.03 -19.09
C VAL A 187 -5.89 4.40 -18.80
N ALA A 188 -6.76 4.18 -19.78
CA ALA A 188 -8.20 4.30 -19.60
C ALA A 188 -8.75 3.06 -18.89
N TRP A 189 -9.37 3.23 -17.73
CA TRP A 189 -9.94 2.14 -16.94
C TRP A 189 -11.23 2.59 -16.26
N ASN A 190 -12.34 1.90 -16.51
CA ASN A 190 -13.65 2.19 -15.92
C ASN A 190 -14.08 3.67 -15.99
N GLY A 191 -13.79 4.34 -17.11
CA GLY A 191 -14.11 5.76 -17.32
C GLY A 191 -13.14 6.74 -16.65
N LEU A 192 -12.08 6.25 -16.01
CA LEU A 192 -11.00 7.04 -15.42
C LEU A 192 -9.76 6.99 -16.33
N THR A 193 -8.96 8.04 -16.30
CA THR A 193 -7.59 8.04 -16.84
C THR A 193 -6.61 7.93 -15.68
N ILE A 194 -5.91 6.80 -15.58
CA ILE A 194 -4.98 6.51 -14.49
C ILE A 194 -3.56 6.51 -15.03
N ARG A 195 -2.66 7.22 -14.35
CA ARG A 195 -1.22 7.17 -14.65
C ARG A 195 -0.56 5.99 -13.96
N VAL A 196 0.29 5.29 -14.70
CA VAL A 196 0.96 4.06 -14.28
C VAL A 196 2.40 4.02 -14.81
N PRO A 197 3.31 3.25 -14.19
CA PRO A 197 4.66 3.09 -14.72
C PRO A 197 4.65 2.37 -16.08
N PRO A 198 5.70 2.57 -16.90
CA PRO A 198 5.90 1.78 -18.12
C PRO A 198 5.82 0.29 -17.84
N LEU A 199 5.08 -0.44 -18.66
CA LEU A 199 4.82 -1.86 -18.44
C LEU A 199 6.11 -2.70 -18.38
N ARG A 200 7.14 -2.29 -19.12
CA ARG A 200 8.48 -2.92 -19.10
C ARG A 200 9.13 -2.92 -17.72
N LEU A 201 8.88 -1.91 -16.87
CA LEU A 201 9.43 -1.87 -15.51
C LEU A 201 8.75 -2.91 -14.63
N GLN A 202 7.44 -3.08 -14.79
CA GLN A 202 6.67 -4.11 -14.08
C GLN A 202 7.13 -5.52 -14.50
N HIS A 203 7.39 -5.73 -15.79
CA HIS A 203 7.99 -6.97 -16.29
C HIS A 203 9.34 -7.26 -15.62
N TYR A 204 10.26 -6.28 -15.68
CA TYR A 204 11.59 -6.37 -15.08
C TYR A 204 11.55 -6.69 -13.57
N VAL A 205 10.71 -5.99 -12.81
CA VAL A 205 10.58 -6.21 -11.36
C VAL A 205 10.08 -7.60 -11.04
N ASN A 206 9.14 -8.15 -11.82
CA ASN A 206 8.67 -9.53 -11.62
C ASN A 206 9.78 -10.55 -11.92
N LEU A 207 10.58 -10.36 -12.97
CA LEU A 207 11.76 -11.19 -13.23
C LEU A 207 12.79 -11.12 -12.10
N LYS A 208 13.15 -9.90 -11.67
CA LYS A 208 14.11 -9.65 -10.57
C LYS A 208 13.69 -10.33 -9.26
N ARG A 209 12.39 -10.41 -8.99
CA ARG A 209 11.80 -11.04 -7.80
C ARG A 209 11.52 -12.54 -7.99
N GLY A 210 11.91 -13.15 -9.10
CA GLY A 210 11.68 -14.58 -9.39
C GLY A 210 10.21 -14.94 -9.65
N ARG A 211 9.34 -13.97 -9.95
CA ARG A 211 7.90 -14.16 -10.19
C ARG A 211 7.65 -14.46 -11.66
N ILE A 212 8.22 -15.57 -12.15
CA ILE A 212 8.29 -15.89 -13.58
C ILE A 212 6.91 -15.98 -14.25
N GLU A 213 5.94 -16.61 -13.59
CA GLU A 213 4.57 -16.71 -14.14
C GLU A 213 3.93 -15.33 -14.37
N ARG A 214 4.13 -14.40 -13.43
CA ARG A 214 3.64 -13.01 -13.56
C ARG A 214 4.38 -12.26 -14.66
N ALA A 215 5.69 -12.47 -14.78
CA ALA A 215 6.48 -11.86 -15.85
C ALA A 215 5.98 -12.32 -17.23
N ASN A 216 5.76 -13.62 -17.43
CA ASN A 216 5.25 -14.16 -18.69
C ASN A 216 3.87 -13.59 -19.07
N LEU A 217 2.98 -13.39 -18.09
CA LEU A 217 1.68 -12.75 -18.33
C LEU A 217 1.81 -11.28 -18.75
N ILE A 218 2.81 -10.58 -18.22
CA ILE A 218 3.09 -9.19 -18.60
C ILE A 218 3.73 -9.12 -19.99
N GLU A 219 4.63 -10.06 -20.30
CA GLU A 219 5.36 -10.11 -21.58
C GLU A 219 4.42 -10.21 -22.79
N THR A 220 3.27 -10.88 -22.67
CA THR A 220 2.27 -10.97 -23.75
C THR A 220 1.57 -9.64 -24.07
N HIS A 221 1.81 -8.60 -23.27
CA HIS A 221 1.21 -7.27 -23.40
C HIS A 221 2.26 -6.16 -23.66
N LEU A 222 3.53 -6.52 -23.85
CA LEU A 222 4.62 -5.62 -24.27
C LEU A 222 4.67 -5.48 -25.80
#